data_AF-A0A8H6XD61-F1
#
_entry.id   AF-A0A8H6XD61-F1
#
_cell.length_a   1.000
_cell.length_b   1.000
_cell.length_c   1.000
_cell.angle_alpha   90.00
_cell.angle_beta   90.00
_cell.angle_gamma   90.00
#
_symmetry.space_group_name_H-M   'P 1'
#
loop_
_entity.id
_entity.type
_entity.pdbx_description
1 polymer ?
#
loop_
_entity_poly.entity_id
_entity_poly.type
_entity_poly.pdbx_seq_one_letter_code
_entity_poly.pdbx_strand_id
1 'polypeptide(L)'
;MLTRIKFLRLLPYCPASAPRCSTAFSPSLPVLNNPLCTKSTMTRPSFLTDILLLSVYLFVLAGTETTLAKVQASTSRDKFKMSPFYSRWREFANVTADRIAISNELEAGARVGMKACDNVQCGKMQEKTAFKRCSKCQYSYYCSRVCQQLDWTDGGHRTGCASFRRNRLALSSIQRFTTRERTLMRAILHHDFEALKLDLYRQQVLCLHANPGVDCFVFFDYTRGAVDATVAPPPGIHGVRCA
;
A
#
# COMPACT_ATOMS: atom_id res chain seq x y z
N MET A 1 8.07 -4.41 17.70
CA MET A 1 8.24 -3.58 16.48
C MET A 1 7.09 -3.88 15.52
N LEU A 2 6.05 -3.03 15.51
CA LEU A 2 4.89 -3.17 14.63
C LEU A 2 5.09 -2.26 13.42
N THR A 3 5.41 -2.82 12.25
CA THR A 3 5.44 -2.10 10.98
C THR A 3 4.02 -1.61 10.66
N ARG A 4 3.72 -0.34 10.94
CA ARG A 4 2.47 0.30 10.52
C ARG A 4 2.58 0.67 9.05
N ILE A 5 2.14 -0.24 8.18
CA ILE A 5 1.99 0.01 6.74
C ILE A 5 0.88 1.05 6.53
N LYS A 6 1.24 2.27 6.12
CA LYS A 6 0.29 3.30 5.65
C LYS A 6 0.13 3.15 4.13
N PHE A 7 -1.12 3.18 3.66
CA PHE A 7 -1.50 2.93 2.27
C PHE A 7 -0.97 4.00 1.30
N LEU A 8 -0.58 3.51 0.12
CA LEU A 8 -0.30 4.20 -1.14
C LEU A 8 -1.15 5.46 -1.36
N ARG A 9 -0.47 6.55 -1.71
CA ARG A 9 -1.08 7.75 -2.29
C ARG A 9 -1.22 7.52 -3.80
N LEU A 10 -2.27 6.80 -4.22
CA LEU A 10 -2.61 6.73 -5.64
C LEU A 10 -3.28 8.05 -6.05
N LEU A 11 -2.68 8.73 -7.04
CA LEU A 11 -3.22 9.95 -7.64
C LEU A 11 -4.63 9.69 -8.20
N PRO A 12 -5.54 10.67 -8.15
CA PRO A 12 -6.88 10.50 -8.69
C PRO A 12 -6.83 10.33 -10.21
N TYR A 13 -7.21 9.16 -10.71
CA TYR A 13 -7.61 8.99 -12.10
C TYR A 13 -9.02 9.57 -12.27
N CYS A 14 -9.13 10.66 -13.02
CA CYS A 14 -10.40 11.25 -13.38
C CYS A 14 -10.83 10.66 -14.73
N PRO A 15 -11.91 9.85 -14.81
CA PRO A 15 -12.41 9.39 -16.09
C PRO A 15 -12.92 10.57 -16.91
N ALA A 16 -12.57 10.62 -18.20
CA ALA A 16 -12.87 11.71 -19.14
C ALA A 16 -14.35 11.84 -19.54
N SER A 17 -15.28 11.37 -18.71
CA SER A 17 -16.71 11.34 -19.01
C SER A 17 -17.54 11.60 -17.76
N ALA A 18 -17.50 12.84 -17.27
CA ALA A 18 -18.52 13.37 -16.38
C ALA A 18 -19.07 14.67 -16.99
N PRO A 19 -20.41 14.83 -17.08
CA PRO A 19 -21.04 15.94 -17.79
C PRO A 19 -20.81 17.28 -17.07
N ARG A 20 -20.69 18.33 -17.88
CA ARG A 20 -20.44 19.71 -17.46
C ARG A 20 -21.51 20.16 -16.48
N CYS A 21 -21.13 20.40 -15.23
CA CYS A 21 -21.94 21.16 -14.29
C CYS A 21 -21.54 22.64 -14.42
N SER A 22 -22.42 23.41 -15.05
CA SER A 22 -22.33 24.84 -15.27
C SER A 22 -22.75 25.62 -14.02
N THR A 23 -21.83 26.49 -13.59
CA THR A 23 -22.03 27.85 -13.04
C THR A 23 -22.97 28.07 -11.84
N ALA A 24 -22.38 28.46 -10.69
CA ALA A 24 -22.59 29.77 -10.09
C ALA A 24 -21.50 30.09 -9.03
N PHE A 25 -20.87 31.26 -9.19
CA PHE A 25 -19.86 31.93 -8.35
C PHE A 25 -20.38 32.20 -6.90
N SER A 26 -19.60 32.41 -5.83
CA SER A 26 -18.44 33.33 -5.60
C SER A 26 -17.96 33.18 -4.11
N PRO A 27 -16.98 33.94 -3.58
CA PRO A 27 -15.54 33.96 -3.85
C PRO A 27 -14.69 33.75 -2.56
N SER A 28 -13.37 33.82 -2.70
CA SER A 28 -12.32 33.98 -1.65
C SER A 28 -11.67 32.71 -1.08
N LEU A 29 -10.85 32.07 -1.91
CA LEU A 29 -9.56 31.51 -1.47
C LEU A 29 -8.48 31.96 -2.46
N PRO A 30 -7.28 32.34 -1.97
CA PRO A 30 -6.21 32.83 -2.82
C PRO A 30 -5.79 31.74 -3.80
N VAL A 31 -5.70 32.15 -5.07
CA VAL A 31 -5.13 31.35 -6.16
C VAL A 31 -3.71 30.99 -5.76
N LEU A 32 -3.51 29.77 -5.26
CA LEU A 32 -2.21 29.13 -5.28
C LEU A 32 -1.87 28.95 -6.76
N ASN A 33 -1.05 29.87 -7.27
CA ASN A 33 -0.38 29.73 -8.54
C ASN A 33 0.21 28.33 -8.63
N ASN A 34 -0.42 27.50 -9.46
CA ASN A 34 0.00 26.14 -9.72
C ASN A 34 1.24 26.23 -10.63
N PRO A 35 2.47 25.92 -10.16
CA PRO A 35 3.67 26.09 -10.96
C PRO A 35 3.90 24.88 -11.88
N LEU A 36 2.84 24.25 -12.39
CA LEU A 36 2.90 23.14 -13.34
C LEU A 36 2.79 23.60 -14.81
N CYS A 37 3.20 24.84 -15.08
CA CYS A 37 3.48 25.30 -16.44
C CYS A 37 4.91 25.83 -16.54
N THR A 38 5.87 25.07 -16.00
CA THR A 38 7.25 25.13 -16.48
C THR A 38 7.48 23.88 -17.30
N LYS A 39 8.06 24.06 -18.50
CA LYS A 39 8.46 23.00 -19.42
C LYS A 39 9.59 22.17 -18.78
N SER A 40 9.28 21.43 -17.73
CA SER A 40 10.13 20.36 -17.25
C SER A 40 9.90 19.19 -18.20
N THR A 41 10.94 18.79 -18.90
CA THR A 41 11.01 17.54 -19.65
C THR A 41 10.83 16.36 -18.69
N MET A 42 9.59 16.09 -18.28
CA MET A 42 9.21 14.83 -17.66
C MET A 42 9.30 13.76 -18.74
N THR A 43 10.42 13.02 -18.75
CA THR A 43 10.51 11.73 -19.42
C THR A 43 9.34 10.88 -18.93
N ARG A 44 8.31 10.72 -19.78
CA ARG A 44 7.13 9.91 -19.46
C ARG A 44 7.59 8.54 -18.95
N PRO A 45 7.13 8.08 -17.77
CA PRO A 45 7.24 6.67 -17.41
C PRO A 45 6.65 5.83 -18.57
N SER A 46 7.36 4.79 -19.00
CA SER A 46 6.93 3.98 -20.15
C SER A 46 5.62 3.25 -19.87
N PHE A 47 4.82 2.95 -20.90
CA PHE A 47 3.57 2.16 -20.84
C PHE A 47 3.58 0.94 -19.90
N LEU A 48 4.67 0.18 -19.86
CA LEU A 48 4.80 -0.98 -18.95
C LEU A 48 4.76 -0.58 -17.46
N THR A 49 5.30 0.58 -17.12
CA THR A 49 5.28 1.13 -15.75
C THR A 49 3.86 1.47 -15.32
N ASP A 50 3.07 2.02 -16.23
CA ASP A 50 1.67 2.36 -15.95
C ASP A 50 0.85 1.07 -15.72
N ILE A 51 1.09 0.02 -16.51
CA ILE A 51 0.46 -1.29 -16.26
C ILE A 51 0.93 -1.88 -14.94
N LEU A 52 2.22 -1.82 -14.59
CA LEU A 52 2.70 -2.28 -13.29
C LEU A 52 2.07 -1.50 -12.14
N LEU A 53 1.92 -0.18 -12.24
CA LEU A 53 1.24 0.59 -11.21
C LEU A 53 -0.21 0.12 -11.03
N LEU A 54 -0.88 -0.22 -12.13
CA LEU A 54 -2.26 -0.66 -12.14
C LEU A 54 -2.44 -2.17 -11.89
N SER A 55 -1.40 -3.00 -11.92
CA SER A 55 -1.54 -4.45 -11.66
C SER A 55 -1.69 -4.80 -10.18
N VAL A 56 -1.77 -3.78 -9.31
CA VAL A 56 -2.31 -3.92 -7.95
C VAL A 56 -3.84 -4.06 -7.92
N TYR A 57 -4.51 -3.79 -9.04
CA TYR A 57 -5.94 -4.01 -9.25
C TYR A 57 -6.14 -5.38 -9.90
N LEU A 58 -7.03 -6.20 -9.32
CA LEU A 58 -7.26 -7.58 -9.78
C LEU A 58 -7.68 -7.65 -11.25
N PHE A 59 -8.56 -6.73 -11.69
CA PHE A 59 -9.04 -6.71 -13.07
C PHE A 59 -7.89 -6.46 -14.06
N VAL A 60 -7.01 -5.52 -13.76
CA VAL A 60 -5.86 -5.21 -14.60
C VAL A 60 -4.87 -6.37 -14.59
N LEU A 61 -4.63 -6.99 -13.43
CA LEU A 61 -3.76 -8.16 -13.33
C LEU A 61 -4.26 -9.33 -14.18
N ALA A 62 -5.55 -9.67 -14.09
CA ALA A 62 -6.16 -10.75 -14.89
C ALA A 62 -6.14 -10.45 -16.40
N GLY A 63 -6.43 -9.21 -16.79
CA GLY A 63 -6.30 -8.77 -18.18
C GLY A 63 -4.85 -8.86 -18.69
N THR A 64 -3.89 -8.53 -17.84
CA THR A 64 -2.46 -8.59 -18.15
C THR A 64 -1.99 -10.04 -18.31
N GLU A 65 -2.39 -10.94 -17.43
CA GLU A 65 -2.12 -12.39 -17.53
C GLU A 65 -2.60 -12.95 -18.88
N THR A 66 -3.86 -12.67 -19.23
CA THR A 66 -4.44 -13.09 -20.51
C THR A 66 -3.66 -12.53 -21.70
N THR A 67 -3.20 -11.28 -21.60
CA THR A 67 -2.46 -10.61 -22.67
C THR A 67 -1.03 -11.15 -22.79
N LEU A 68 -0.36 -11.42 -21.67
CA LEU A 68 0.98 -12.01 -21.62
C LEU A 68 1.03 -13.36 -22.31
N ALA A 69 0.03 -14.22 -22.06
CA ALA A 69 -0.08 -15.52 -22.73
C ALA A 69 -0.17 -15.39 -24.26
N LYS A 70 -0.94 -14.40 -24.75
CA LYS A 70 -1.11 -14.17 -26.20
C LYS A 70 0.18 -13.69 -26.90
N VAL A 71 1.01 -12.92 -26.20
CA VAL A 71 2.23 -12.34 -26.80
C VAL A 71 3.49 -13.16 -26.52
N GLN A 72 3.41 -14.22 -25.71
CA GLN A 72 4.55 -15.04 -25.28
C GLN A 72 5.39 -15.59 -26.45
N ALA A 73 4.73 -16.07 -27.51
CA ALA A 73 5.44 -16.59 -28.69
C ALA A 73 6.31 -15.52 -29.35
N SER A 74 5.78 -14.29 -29.49
CA SER A 74 6.49 -13.16 -30.09
C SER A 74 7.64 -12.67 -29.21
N THR A 75 7.44 -12.63 -27.89
CA THR A 75 8.43 -12.10 -26.94
C THR A 75 9.51 -13.11 -26.56
N SER A 76 9.32 -14.40 -26.91
CA SER A 76 10.32 -15.45 -26.73
C SER A 76 11.35 -15.53 -27.86
N ARG A 77 11.09 -14.88 -29.01
CA ARG A 77 11.99 -14.89 -30.18
C ARG A 77 13.28 -14.13 -29.90
N ASP A 78 14.40 -14.63 -30.42
CA ASP A 78 15.72 -14.00 -30.21
C ASP A 78 15.78 -12.57 -30.74
N LYS A 79 15.14 -12.29 -31.88
CA LYS A 79 15.02 -10.92 -32.42
C LYS A 79 14.38 -9.95 -31.41
N PHE A 80 13.38 -10.40 -30.64
CA PHE A 80 12.78 -9.57 -29.60
C PHE A 80 13.72 -9.42 -28.40
N LYS A 81 14.38 -10.50 -27.97
CA LYS A 81 15.35 -10.49 -26.87
C LYS A 81 16.55 -9.58 -27.12
N MET A 82 16.97 -9.45 -28.37
CA MET A 82 18.04 -8.53 -28.77
C MET A 82 17.59 -7.08 -28.88
N SER A 83 16.29 -6.79 -28.76
CA SER A 83 15.79 -5.41 -28.87
C SER A 83 16.14 -4.59 -27.61
N PRO A 84 16.32 -3.25 -27.74
CA PRO A 84 16.52 -2.37 -26.60
C PRO A 84 15.35 -2.36 -25.59
N PHE A 85 14.17 -2.83 -26.02
CA PHE A 85 12.97 -2.92 -25.18
C PHE A 85 12.98 -4.14 -24.26
N TYR A 86 13.80 -5.15 -24.53
CA TYR A 86 13.72 -6.45 -23.87
C TYR A 86 13.97 -6.39 -22.37
N SER A 87 14.91 -5.56 -21.89
CA SER A 87 15.21 -5.44 -20.46
C SER A 87 13.98 -4.99 -19.67
N ARG A 88 13.26 -3.98 -20.18
CA ARG A 88 12.06 -3.45 -19.53
C ARG A 88 10.86 -4.37 -19.68
N TRP A 89 10.74 -5.07 -20.81
CA TRP A 89 9.77 -6.16 -20.96
C TRP A 89 10.01 -7.27 -19.95
N ARG A 90 11.26 -7.69 -19.76
CA ARG A 90 11.63 -8.76 -18.82
C ARG A 90 11.30 -8.36 -17.38
N GLU A 91 11.63 -7.13 -16.97
CA GLU A 91 11.23 -6.59 -15.66
C GLU A 91 9.71 -6.65 -15.48
N PHE A 92 8.97 -6.14 -16.47
CA PHE A 92 7.51 -6.17 -16.47
C PHE A 92 6.93 -7.58 -16.36
N ALA A 93 7.44 -8.53 -17.15
CA ALA A 93 6.98 -9.90 -17.19
C ALA A 93 7.23 -10.60 -15.85
N ASN A 94 8.41 -10.40 -15.25
CA ASN A 94 8.76 -10.97 -13.95
C ASN A 94 7.84 -10.44 -12.84
N VAL A 95 7.70 -9.11 -12.72
CA VAL A 95 6.86 -8.50 -11.67
C VAL A 95 5.40 -8.91 -11.84
N THR A 96 4.93 -8.98 -13.08
CA THR A 96 3.56 -9.43 -13.35
C THR A 96 3.37 -10.90 -12.97
N ALA A 97 4.34 -11.77 -13.31
CA ALA A 97 4.30 -13.18 -12.95
C ALA A 97 4.28 -13.39 -11.42
N ASP A 98 5.10 -12.65 -10.67
CA ASP A 98 5.09 -12.68 -9.21
C ASP A 98 3.72 -12.29 -8.64
N ARG A 99 3.12 -11.23 -9.18
CA ARG A 99 1.79 -10.76 -8.74
C ARG A 99 0.67 -11.75 -9.09
N ILE A 100 0.74 -12.41 -10.26
CA ILE A 100 -0.17 -13.49 -10.63
C ILE A 100 -0.03 -14.65 -9.65
N ALA A 101 1.19 -15.09 -9.34
CA ALA A 101 1.43 -16.15 -8.36
C ALA A 101 0.83 -15.80 -6.98
N ILE A 102 1.04 -14.56 -6.52
CA ILE A 102 0.45 -14.04 -5.27
C ILE A 102 -1.09 -14.08 -5.34
N SER A 103 -1.70 -13.68 -6.46
CA SER A 103 -3.16 -13.73 -6.64
C SER A 103 -3.69 -15.16 -6.57
N ASN A 104 -3.02 -16.10 -7.25
CA ASN A 104 -3.39 -17.51 -7.26
C ASN A 104 -3.29 -18.15 -5.87
N GLU A 105 -2.23 -17.83 -5.11
CA GLU A 105 -2.09 -18.28 -3.72
C GLU A 105 -3.21 -17.76 -2.81
N LEU A 106 -3.66 -16.52 -3.03
CA LEU A 106 -4.79 -15.95 -2.28
C LEU A 106 -6.11 -16.64 -2.60
N GLU A 107 -6.33 -16.97 -3.88
CA GLU A 107 -7.53 -17.67 -4.33
C GLU A 107 -7.56 -19.12 -3.83
N ALA A 108 -6.41 -19.77 -3.78
CA ALA A 108 -6.25 -21.10 -3.19
C ALA A 108 -6.36 -21.10 -1.65
N GLY A 109 -6.47 -19.94 -1.01
CA GLY A 109 -6.51 -19.82 0.45
C GLY A 109 -5.17 -20.12 1.14
N ALA A 110 -4.07 -20.18 0.38
CA ALA A 110 -2.76 -20.58 0.87
C ALA A 110 -2.08 -19.53 1.77
N ARG A 111 -2.53 -18.26 1.71
CA ARG A 111 -2.01 -17.20 2.58
C ARG A 111 -2.96 -16.91 3.74
N VAL A 112 -2.60 -17.42 4.93
CA VAL A 112 -3.27 -17.02 6.17
C VAL A 112 -2.60 -15.78 6.73
N GLY A 113 -3.36 -14.70 6.88
CA GLY A 113 -2.82 -13.48 7.46
C GLY A 113 -2.44 -13.70 8.93
N MET A 114 -1.16 -13.56 9.28
CA MET A 114 -0.71 -13.59 10.67
C MET A 114 -1.03 -12.26 11.36
N LYS A 115 -1.36 -12.30 12.65
CA LYS A 115 -1.61 -11.12 13.47
C LYS A 115 -1.02 -11.31 14.85
N ALA A 116 -0.42 -10.25 15.38
CA ALA A 116 -0.05 -10.16 16.78
C ALA A 116 -1.24 -9.64 17.61
N CYS A 117 -1.34 -10.12 18.86
CA CYS A 117 -2.23 -9.57 19.86
C CYS A 117 -1.93 -8.07 20.05
N ASP A 118 -2.97 -7.23 20.03
CA ASP A 118 -2.80 -5.79 20.21
C ASP A 118 -2.55 -5.42 21.68
N ASN A 119 -2.76 -6.34 22.62
CA ASN A 119 -2.14 -6.22 23.94
C ASN A 119 -0.62 -6.45 23.79
N VAL A 120 0.14 -5.35 23.78
CA VAL A 120 1.59 -5.37 23.55
C VAL A 120 2.38 -6.21 24.55
N GLN A 121 1.86 -6.38 25.78
CA GLN A 121 2.48 -7.21 26.82
C GLN A 121 2.33 -8.71 26.55
N CYS A 122 1.37 -9.10 25.69
CA CYS A 122 1.13 -10.52 25.37
C CYS A 122 2.10 -11.05 24.32
N GLY A 123 2.37 -10.28 23.26
CA GLY A 123 3.28 -10.68 22.18
C GLY A 123 2.84 -11.88 21.31
N LYS A 124 1.73 -12.55 21.63
CA LYS A 124 1.27 -13.75 20.91
C LYS A 124 0.97 -13.44 19.45
N MET A 125 1.56 -14.23 18.54
CA MET A 125 1.28 -14.20 17.11
C MET A 125 0.59 -15.50 16.68
N GLN A 126 -0.54 -15.38 15.98
CA GLN A 126 -1.28 -16.51 15.42
C GLN A 126 -1.94 -16.09 14.09
N GLU A 127 -2.64 -17.02 13.46
CA GLU A 127 -3.54 -16.70 12.35
C GLU A 127 -4.58 -15.67 12.78
N LYS A 128 -4.87 -14.69 11.92
CA LYS A 128 -5.80 -13.60 12.19
C LYS A 128 -7.21 -14.08 12.54
N THR A 129 -7.62 -15.23 12.01
CA THR A 129 -8.89 -15.92 12.30
C THR A 129 -8.99 -16.36 13.76
N ALA A 130 -7.86 -16.63 14.43
CA ALA A 130 -7.81 -16.98 15.84
C ALA A 130 -8.01 -15.79 16.79
N PHE A 131 -7.98 -14.55 16.28
CA PHE A 131 -8.15 -13.34 17.09
C PHE A 131 -9.58 -12.82 17.09
N LYS A 132 -10.02 -12.31 18.24
CA LYS A 132 -11.29 -11.59 18.40
C LYS A 132 -11.06 -10.10 18.22
N ARG A 133 -12.00 -9.43 17.54
CA ARG A 133 -11.96 -7.97 17.38
C ARG A 133 -12.66 -7.28 18.55
N CYS A 134 -12.17 -6.10 18.92
CA CYS A 134 -12.93 -5.19 19.79
C CYS A 134 -14.29 -4.89 19.17
N SER A 135 -15.38 -5.13 19.90
CA SER A 135 -16.74 -4.93 19.40
C SER A 135 -17.06 -3.47 19.07
N LYS A 136 -16.40 -2.51 19.75
CA LYS A 136 -16.63 -1.07 19.57
C LYS A 136 -15.90 -0.49 18.36
N CYS A 137 -14.57 -0.63 18.30
CA CYS A 137 -13.79 -0.04 17.21
C CYS A 137 -13.65 -0.96 15.99
N GLN A 138 -13.78 -2.28 16.18
CA GLN A 138 -13.53 -3.32 15.16
C GLN A 138 -12.16 -3.23 14.49
N TYR A 139 -11.22 -2.53 15.13
CA TYR A 139 -9.86 -2.30 14.63
C TYR A 139 -8.83 -3.16 15.36
N SER A 140 -8.89 -3.22 16.70
CA SER A 140 -7.95 -4.01 17.50
C SER A 140 -8.36 -5.49 17.62
N TYR A 141 -7.35 -6.36 17.68
CA TYR A 141 -7.39 -7.82 17.66
C TYR A 141 -6.74 -8.40 18.93
N TYR A 142 -7.45 -9.31 19.61
CA TYR A 142 -7.01 -9.93 20.86
C TYR A 142 -7.16 -11.44 20.81
N CYS A 143 -6.16 -12.17 21.33
CA CYS A 143 -6.22 -13.63 21.41
C CYS A 143 -7.20 -14.12 22.48
N SER A 144 -7.56 -13.26 23.45
CA SER A 144 -8.50 -13.58 24.52
C SER A 144 -9.20 -12.33 25.07
N ARG A 145 -10.32 -12.55 25.79
CA ARG A 145 -11.03 -11.48 26.51
C ARG A 145 -10.16 -10.84 27.60
N VAL A 146 -9.31 -11.64 28.25
CA VAL A 146 -8.36 -11.17 29.26
C VAL A 146 -7.38 -10.16 28.66
N CYS A 147 -6.81 -10.46 27.48
CA CYS A 147 -5.92 -9.53 26.79
C CYS A 147 -6.62 -8.23 26.39
N GLN A 148 -7.89 -8.31 25.96
CA GLN A 148 -8.66 -7.11 25.67
C GLN A 148 -8.90 -6.26 26.93
N GLN A 149 -9.16 -6.88 28.08
CA GLN A 149 -9.39 -6.15 29.34
C GLN A 149 -8.12 -5.46 29.82
N LEU A 150 -6.99 -6.17 29.83
CA LEU A 150 -5.69 -5.59 30.19
C LEU A 150 -5.29 -4.44 29.25
N ASP A 151 -5.50 -4.59 27.94
CA ASP A 151 -5.24 -3.51 26.99
C ASP A 151 -6.21 -2.32 27.17
N TRP A 152 -7.44 -2.59 27.64
CA TRP A 152 -8.43 -1.56 27.95
C TRP A 152 -8.06 -0.73 29.17
N THR A 153 -7.57 -1.37 30.24
CA THR A 153 -7.20 -0.69 31.50
C THR A 153 -5.82 -0.09 31.44
N ASP A 154 -4.83 -0.89 31.02
CA ASP A 154 -3.41 -0.58 31.22
C ASP A 154 -2.68 -0.32 29.89
N GLY A 155 -3.18 -0.86 28.78
CA GLY A 155 -2.57 -0.72 27.45
C GLY A 155 -2.98 0.54 26.68
N GLY A 156 -3.85 1.39 27.24
CA GLY A 156 -4.27 2.65 26.61
C GLY A 156 -5.30 2.50 25.49
N HIS A 157 -5.87 1.31 25.25
CA HIS A 157 -6.89 1.16 24.22
C HIS A 157 -8.15 1.98 24.50
N ARG A 158 -8.52 2.15 25.78
CA ARG A 158 -9.70 2.93 26.18
C ARG A 158 -9.68 4.35 25.62
N THR A 159 -8.52 5.01 25.65
CA THR A 159 -8.36 6.39 25.16
C THR A 159 -8.34 6.43 23.62
N GLY A 160 -7.75 5.43 22.97
CA GLY A 160 -7.65 5.35 21.51
C GLY A 160 -8.88 4.79 20.78
N CYS A 161 -9.75 4.03 21.46
CA CYS A 161 -10.80 3.23 20.84
C CYS A 161 -11.75 4.05 19.95
N ALA A 162 -12.17 5.23 20.41
CA ALA A 162 -13.07 6.10 19.64
C ALA A 162 -12.38 6.65 18.37
N SER A 163 -11.11 7.01 18.46
CA SER A 163 -10.30 7.47 17.33
C SER A 163 -10.06 6.34 16.33
N PHE A 164 -9.79 5.11 16.79
CA PHE A 164 -9.68 3.95 15.90
C PHE A 164 -11.00 3.67 15.16
N ARG A 165 -12.15 3.79 15.83
CA ARG A 165 -13.46 3.65 15.19
C ARG A 165 -13.66 4.69 14.09
N ARG A 166 -13.40 5.98 14.39
CA ARG A 166 -13.52 7.07 13.41
C ARG A 166 -12.62 6.85 12.20
N ASN A 167 -11.34 6.54 12.44
CA ASN A 167 -10.37 6.30 11.38
C ASN A 167 -10.76 5.11 10.49
N ARG A 168 -11.25 4.01 11.09
CA ARG A 168 -11.76 2.87 10.33
C ARG A 168 -12.93 3.27 9.42
N LEU A 169 -13.88 4.04 9.96
CA LEU A 169 -15.06 4.49 9.21
C LEU A 169 -14.68 5.44 8.07
N ALA A 170 -13.78 6.40 8.33
CA ALA A 170 -13.25 7.30 7.31
C ALA A 170 -12.49 6.55 6.20
N LEU A 171 -11.71 5.54 6.55
CA LEU A 171 -11.04 4.70 5.56
C LEU A 171 -12.03 3.83 4.77
N SER A 172 -13.12 3.36 5.39
CA SER A 172 -14.16 2.62 4.67
C SER A 172 -15.02 3.49 3.76
N SER A 173 -15.24 4.77 4.08
CA SER A 173 -15.96 5.68 3.19
C SER A 173 -15.13 6.15 1.99
N ILE A 174 -13.80 6.10 2.11
CA ILE A 174 -12.85 6.40 1.01
C ILE A 174 -12.51 5.12 0.20
N GLN A 175 -13.04 3.95 0.57
CA GLN A 175 -12.64 2.67 -0.04
C GLN A 175 -13.06 2.60 -1.52
N ARG A 176 -12.11 2.95 -2.39
CA ARG A 176 -12.15 2.69 -3.83
C ARG A 176 -11.88 1.22 -4.20
N PHE A 177 -11.41 0.43 -3.23
CA PHE A 177 -10.97 -0.96 -3.42
C PHE A 177 -11.87 -1.92 -2.68
N THR A 178 -12.22 -3.03 -3.31
CA THR A 178 -12.90 -4.18 -2.72
C THR A 178 -12.05 -4.86 -1.64
N THR A 179 -12.65 -5.74 -0.83
CA THR A 179 -11.91 -6.53 0.16
C THR A 179 -10.82 -7.37 -0.48
N ARG A 180 -11.11 -8.01 -1.63
CA ARG A 180 -10.17 -8.86 -2.36
C ARG A 180 -8.96 -8.06 -2.85
N GLU A 181 -9.19 -6.89 -3.45
CA GLU A 181 -8.10 -6.00 -3.91
C GLU A 181 -7.22 -5.54 -2.74
N ARG A 182 -7.80 -5.18 -1.60
CA ARG A 182 -6.99 -4.81 -0.42
C ARG A 182 -6.20 -5.99 0.14
N THR A 183 -6.69 -7.22 -0.02
CA THR A 183 -5.94 -8.41 0.38
C THR A 183 -4.79 -8.65 -0.59
N LEU A 184 -5.01 -8.54 -1.90
CA LEU A 184 -3.96 -8.61 -2.90
C LEU A 184 -2.87 -7.55 -2.65
N MET A 185 -3.24 -6.28 -2.49
CA MET A 185 -2.30 -5.20 -2.20
C MET A 185 -1.44 -5.48 -0.97
N ARG A 186 -2.04 -5.99 0.11
CA ARG A 186 -1.29 -6.36 1.32
C ARG A 186 -0.35 -7.54 1.07
N ALA A 187 -0.76 -8.51 0.25
CA ALA A 187 0.05 -9.66 -0.08
C ALA A 187 1.25 -9.29 -0.97
N ILE A 188 1.06 -8.36 -1.92
CA ILE A 188 2.15 -7.77 -2.72
C ILE A 188 3.11 -7.00 -1.80
N LEU A 189 2.59 -6.08 -0.98
CA LEU A 189 3.41 -5.34 -0.01
C LEU A 189 4.22 -6.25 0.91
N HIS A 190 3.62 -7.34 1.39
CA HIS A 190 4.31 -8.31 2.24
C HIS A 190 5.39 -9.09 1.48
N HIS A 191 5.11 -9.52 0.25
CA HIS A 191 6.08 -10.17 -0.62
C HIS A 191 7.30 -9.27 -0.84
N ASP A 192 7.07 -8.01 -1.21
CA ASP A 192 8.14 -7.05 -1.47
C ASP A 192 8.89 -6.68 -0.18
N PHE A 193 8.20 -6.57 0.95
CA PHE A 193 8.83 -6.39 2.25
C PHE A 193 9.80 -7.53 2.57
N GLU A 194 9.38 -8.79 2.42
CA GLU A 194 10.23 -9.94 2.71
C GLU A 194 11.43 -10.00 1.75
N ALA A 195 11.25 -9.64 0.47
CA ALA A 195 12.35 -9.55 -0.49
C ALA A 195 13.38 -8.46 -0.13
N LEU A 196 12.95 -7.34 0.48
CA LEU A 196 13.79 -6.18 0.79
C LEU A 196 14.17 -6.05 2.27
N LYS A 197 13.77 -7.02 3.10
CA LYS A 197 13.73 -6.91 4.56
C LYS A 197 15.04 -6.50 5.22
N LEU A 198 16.16 -7.07 4.77
CA LEU A 198 17.47 -6.79 5.36
C LEU A 198 17.90 -5.33 5.11
N ASP A 199 17.70 -4.83 3.89
CA ASP A 199 18.01 -3.46 3.56
C ASP A 199 17.08 -2.48 4.28
N LEU A 200 15.79 -2.78 4.32
CA LEU A 200 14.81 -2.00 5.07
C LEU A 200 15.13 -1.91 6.56
N TYR A 201 15.55 -3.02 7.19
CA TYR A 201 15.98 -2.97 8.59
C TYR A 201 17.24 -2.14 8.80
N ARG A 202 18.21 -2.22 7.88
CA ARG A 202 19.40 -1.36 7.92
C ARG A 202 18.99 0.12 7.85
N GLN A 203 18.18 0.50 6.86
CA GLN A 203 17.69 1.87 6.72
C GLN A 203 16.90 2.32 7.95
N GLN A 204 16.12 1.42 8.57
CA GLN A 204 15.35 1.71 9.78
C GLN A 204 16.24 2.01 10.99
N VAL A 205 17.30 1.23 11.21
CA VAL A 205 18.27 1.50 12.29
C VAL A 205 18.92 2.88 12.10
N LEU A 206 19.36 3.19 10.87
CA LEU A 206 19.95 4.48 10.54
C LEU A 206 18.97 5.64 10.76
N CYS A 207 17.71 5.47 10.33
CA CYS A 207 16.66 6.47 10.51
C CYS A 207 16.37 6.73 12.00
N LEU A 208 16.22 5.68 12.81
CA LEU A 208 15.96 5.80 14.24
C LEU A 208 17.13 6.44 14.98
N HIS A 209 18.37 6.13 14.59
CA HIS A 209 19.56 6.75 15.16
C HIS A 209 19.64 8.25 14.85
N ALA A 210 19.33 8.63 13.61
CA ALA A 210 19.33 10.03 13.18
C ALA A 210 18.14 10.85 13.73
N ASN A 211 17.05 10.19 14.15
CA ASN A 211 15.83 10.84 14.62
C ASN A 211 15.36 10.27 15.98
N PRO A 212 16.07 10.56 17.09
CA PRO A 212 15.70 10.05 18.41
C PRO A 212 14.26 10.44 18.81
N GLY A 213 13.48 9.46 19.25
CA GLY A 213 12.09 9.67 19.69
C GLY A 213 11.06 9.83 18.56
N VAL A 214 11.47 9.71 17.30
CA VAL A 214 10.58 9.77 16.14
C VAL A 214 10.42 8.38 15.53
N ASP A 215 9.18 7.96 15.26
CA ASP A 215 8.89 6.72 14.55
C ASP A 215 9.39 6.80 13.09
N CYS A 216 10.10 5.78 12.63
CA CYS A 216 10.47 5.63 11.21
C CYS A 216 9.56 4.62 10.51
N PHE A 217 9.07 4.97 9.32
CA PHE A 217 8.12 4.20 8.53
C PHE A 217 8.74 3.71 7.22
N VAL A 218 8.32 2.52 6.78
CA VAL A 218 8.63 2.01 5.44
C VAL A 218 7.61 2.55 4.45
N PHE A 219 8.08 3.15 3.36
CA PHE A 219 7.28 3.65 2.24
C PHE A 219 7.55 2.80 1.01
N PHE A 220 6.47 2.32 0.38
CA PHE A 220 6.53 1.59 -0.89
C PHE A 220 5.99 2.48 -2.01
N ASP A 221 6.80 2.70 -3.04
CA ASP A 221 6.47 3.43 -4.25
C ASP A 221 6.47 2.50 -5.47
N TYR A 222 5.29 2.27 -6.04
CA TYR A 222 5.10 1.44 -7.24
C TYR A 222 5.03 2.27 -8.53
N THR A 223 5.26 3.59 -8.48
CA THR A 223 5.11 4.47 -9.65
C THR A 223 6.29 4.41 -10.63
N ARG A 224 7.41 3.80 -10.23
CA ARG A 224 8.68 3.83 -10.99
C ARG A 224 9.13 2.51 -11.60
N GLY A 225 8.42 1.40 -11.36
CA GLY A 225 8.81 0.08 -11.85
C GLY A 225 8.33 -1.04 -10.94
N ALA A 226 9.20 -2.03 -10.70
CA ALA A 226 8.91 -3.17 -9.82
C ALA A 226 8.42 -2.78 -8.42
N VAL A 227 9.27 -2.07 -7.66
CA VAL A 227 8.98 -1.43 -6.37
C VAL A 227 10.20 -0.61 -5.94
N ASP A 228 9.99 0.60 -5.43
CA ASP A 228 11.00 1.38 -4.72
C ASP A 228 10.57 1.49 -3.25
N ALA A 229 11.43 1.07 -2.31
CA ALA A 229 11.10 1.03 -0.89
C ALA A 229 12.13 1.76 -0.06
N THR A 230 11.67 2.68 0.78
CA THR A 230 12.54 3.55 1.59
C THR A 230 12.06 3.64 3.02
N VAL A 231 12.97 3.93 3.95
CA VAL A 231 12.63 4.22 5.36
C VAL A 231 12.88 5.69 5.67
N ALA A 232 11.85 6.36 6.18
CA ALA A 232 11.91 7.77 6.54
C ALA A 232 11.02 8.08 7.76
N PRO A 233 11.25 9.18 8.49
CA PRO A 233 10.28 9.70 9.45
C PRO A 233 8.96 10.04 8.74
N PRO A 234 7.83 10.16 9.47
CA PRO A 234 6.57 10.54 8.85
C PRO A 234 6.75 11.89 8.14
N PRO A 235 6.28 12.03 6.89
CA PRO A 235 6.36 13.31 6.18
C PRO A 235 5.71 14.37 7.06
N GLY A 236 6.44 15.46 7.30
CA GLY A 236 6.08 16.47 8.28
C GLY A 236 4.62 16.88 8.15
N ILE A 237 3.81 16.52 9.14
CA ILE A 237 2.62 17.30 9.44
C ILE A 237 3.15 18.56 10.11
N HIS A 238 3.70 19.48 9.32
CA HIS A 238 4.00 20.82 9.81
C HIS A 238 2.66 21.42 10.27
N GLY A 239 2.43 21.46 11.59
CA GLY A 239 1.37 22.30 12.16
C GLY A 239 0.35 21.69 13.11
N VAL A 240 0.55 20.51 13.72
CA VAL A 240 -0.26 20.15 14.90
C VAL A 240 0.64 19.96 16.10
N ARG A 241 0.97 21.09 16.75
CA ARG A 241 1.35 21.07 18.16
C ARG A 241 0.09 20.67 18.92
N CYS A 242 0.11 19.50 19.56
CA CYS A 242 -0.81 19.27 20.67
C CYS A 242 -0.37 20.19 21.80
N ALA A 243 -1.12 21.28 21.99
CA ALA A 243 -1.22 21.94 23.28
C ALA A 243 -2.17 21.13 24.18
#